data_AF-A0A818A5U3-F1
#
_entry.id   AF-A0A818A5U3-F1
#
_cell.length_a   1.000
_cell.length_b   1.000
_cell.length_c   1.000
_cell.angle_alpha   90.00
_cell.angle_beta   90.00
_cell.angle_gamma   90.00
#
_symmetry.space_group_name_H-M   'P 1'
#
loop_
_entity.id
_entity.type
_entity.pdbx_description
1 polymer ?
#
loop_
_entity_poly.entity_id
_entity_poly.type
_entity_poly.pdbx_seq_one_letter_code
_entity_poly.pdbx_strand_id
1 'polypeptide(L)'
;MKVMFDSGTTTSFTNKTTLTYTNHLPIKFNNMKYIMADGRTIFEIIGTVKIFIELNNVKTNIVVGVVNSLCTDCILGMDYINKYKVNLDNNFKQVQVHTSTEQITLPMEYQTIKLKTLCRLAQFTYLNPCQE
;
A
#
# COMPACT_ATOMS: atom_id res chain seq x y z
N MET A 1 2.00 -3.98 2.18
CA MET A 1 1.53 -2.61 1.89
C MET A 1 0.16 -2.69 1.26
N LYS A 2 -0.83 -1.99 1.79
CA LYS A 2 -2.14 -1.77 1.17
C LYS A 2 -2.04 -0.58 0.22
N VAL A 3 -2.35 -0.81 -1.05
CA VAL A 3 -2.26 0.21 -2.09
C VAL A 3 -3.66 0.47 -2.63
N MET A 4 -4.00 1.74 -2.75
CA MET A 4 -5.24 2.19 -3.38
C MET A 4 -4.90 2.82 -4.73
N PHE A 5 -5.47 2.31 -5.81
CA PHE A 5 -5.45 3.00 -7.10
C PHE A 5 -6.63 3.96 -7.15
N ASP A 6 -6.36 5.24 -7.32
CA ASP A 6 -7.37 6.29 -7.27
C ASP A 6 -7.29 7.18 -8.51
N SER A 7 -8.25 7.01 -9.42
CA SER A 7 -8.36 7.84 -10.62
C SER A 7 -8.90 9.25 -10.34
N GLY A 8 -9.42 9.50 -9.13
CA GLY A 8 -9.93 10.81 -8.69
C GLY A 8 -8.84 11.77 -8.21
N THR A 9 -7.61 11.28 -7.99
CA THR A 9 -6.47 12.11 -7.59
C THR A 9 -5.43 12.22 -8.69
N THR A 10 -4.89 13.43 -8.90
CA THR A 10 -3.83 13.66 -9.89
C THR A 10 -2.47 13.17 -9.40
N THR A 11 -2.26 13.18 -8.08
CA THR A 11 -0.97 12.95 -7.44
C THR A 11 -1.05 11.74 -6.52
N SER A 12 0.04 10.97 -6.46
CA SER A 12 0.21 9.85 -5.54
C SER A 12 0.68 10.29 -4.15
N PHE A 13 0.24 9.57 -3.11
CA PHE A 13 0.57 9.87 -1.71
C PHE A 13 0.97 8.61 -0.94
N THR A 14 1.77 8.79 0.12
CA THR A 14 2.09 7.71 1.05
C THR A 14 2.10 8.20 2.48
N ASN A 15 1.75 7.29 3.39
CA ASN A 15 1.84 7.55 4.81
C ASN A 15 3.33 7.58 5.24
N LYS A 16 3.71 8.54 6.08
CA LYS A 16 5.05 8.63 6.65
C LYS A 16 5.49 7.33 7.31
N THR A 17 4.56 6.62 7.97
CA THR A 17 4.84 5.33 8.61
C THR A 17 5.12 4.21 7.62
N THR A 18 4.62 4.29 6.38
CA THR A 18 4.90 3.30 5.33
C THR A 18 6.35 3.38 4.85
N LEU A 19 6.96 4.55 4.92
CA LEU A 19 8.35 4.76 4.49
C LEU A 19 9.35 3.98 5.33
N THR A 20 9.09 3.69 6.61
CA THR A 20 10.01 2.90 7.45
C THR A 20 10.21 1.47 6.94
N TYR A 21 9.30 0.98 6.11
CA TYR A 21 9.30 -0.39 5.58
C TYR A 21 9.38 -0.44 4.05
N THR A 22 9.58 0.70 3.39
CA THR A 22 9.57 0.80 1.92
C THR A 22 10.92 1.31 1.44
N ASN A 23 11.44 0.74 0.35
CA ASN A 23 12.65 1.30 -0.25
C ASN A 23 12.34 2.66 -0.89
N HIS A 24 13.07 3.69 -0.46
CA HIS A 24 12.83 5.06 -0.90
C HIS A 24 14.13 5.88 -0.91
N LEU A 25 14.16 6.92 -1.75
CA LEU A 25 15.22 7.94 -1.70
C LEU A 25 14.99 8.89 -0.51
N PRO A 26 15.97 9.74 -0.13
CA PRO A 26 15.74 10.75 0.90
C PRO A 26 14.53 11.65 0.60
N ILE A 27 13.78 12.00 1.63
CA ILE A 27 12.62 12.89 1.53
C ILE A 27 13.12 14.30 1.16
N LYS A 28 12.53 14.88 0.12
CA LYS A 28 12.68 16.29 -0.22
C LYS A 28 11.61 17.08 0.53
N PHE A 29 11.98 17.69 1.65
CA PHE A 29 11.07 18.45 2.48
C PHE A 29 10.53 19.67 1.73
N ASN A 30 9.21 19.75 1.62
CA ASN A 30 8.49 20.89 1.08
C ASN A 30 7.07 20.87 1.65
N ASN A 31 6.78 21.85 2.51
CA ASN A 31 5.46 21.93 3.13
C ASN A 31 4.45 22.44 2.12
N MET A 32 3.55 21.55 1.69
CA MET A 32 2.47 21.86 0.75
C MET A 32 1.14 21.43 1.35
N LYS A 33 0.06 22.07 0.92
CA LYS A 33 -1.31 21.69 1.29
C LYS A 33 -2.00 21.11 0.08
N TYR A 34 -2.69 19.99 0.26
CA TYR A 34 -3.49 19.34 -0.77
C TYR A 34 -4.95 19.33 -0.35
N ILE A 35 -5.82 19.82 -1.22
CA ILE A 35 -7.27 19.83 -0.99
C ILE A 35 -7.85 18.57 -1.62
N MET A 36 -8.61 17.82 -0.83
CA MET A 36 -9.30 16.62 -1.27
C MET A 36 -10.45 16.93 -2.22
N ALA A 37 -10.96 15.89 -2.88
CA ALA A 37 -12.08 16.01 -3.80
C ALA A 37 -13.37 16.57 -3.15
N ASP A 38 -13.50 16.49 -1.83
CA ASP A 38 -14.61 17.09 -1.07
C ASP A 38 -14.52 18.64 -0.96
N GLY A 39 -13.41 19.23 -1.37
CA GLY A 39 -13.13 20.66 -1.30
C GLY A 39 -12.94 21.22 0.11
N ARG A 40 -12.96 20.37 1.15
CA ARG A 40 -12.98 20.78 2.57
C ARG A 40 -11.82 20.17 3.35
N THR A 41 -11.48 18.92 3.07
CA THR A 41 -10.40 18.21 3.75
C THR A 41 -9.06 18.62 3.15
N ILE A 42 -8.12 19.00 4.02
CA ILE A 42 -6.78 19.42 3.63
C ILE A 42 -5.76 18.44 4.21
N PHE A 43 -4.88 17.92 3.37
CA PHE A 43 -3.69 17.20 3.79
C PHE A 43 -2.47 18.10 3.79
N GLU A 44 -1.72 18.02 4.88
CA GLU A 44 -0.38 18.60 4.94
C GLU A 44 0.63 17.59 4.40
N ILE A 45 1.24 17.97 3.29
CA ILE A 45 2.35 17.25 2.67
C ILE A 45 3.62 17.74 3.34
N ILE A 46 4.34 16.82 3.99
CA ILE A 46 5.62 17.07 4.68
C ILE A 46 6.74 17.27 3.66
N GLY A 47 6.65 16.54 2.56
CA GLY A 47 7.68 16.46 1.56
C GLY A 47 7.27 15.58 0.39
N THR A 48 8.15 15.47 -0.59
CA THR A 48 8.03 14.49 -1.67
C THR A 48 9.15 13.47 -1.58
N VAL A 49 8.86 12.24 -1.98
CA VAL A 49 9.85 11.16 -1.93
C VAL A 49 9.65 10.22 -3.12
N LYS A 50 10.76 9.74 -3.68
CA LYS A 50 10.71 8.67 -4.69
C LYS A 50 10.69 7.33 -3.98
N ILE A 51 9.60 6.58 -4.14
CA ILE A 51 9.46 5.22 -3.64
C ILE A 51 9.64 4.21 -4.77
N PHE A 52 10.11 3.02 -4.41
CA PHE A 52 10.19 1.87 -5.30
C PHE A 52 9.15 0.84 -4.86
N ILE A 53 8.27 0.46 -5.78
CA ILE A 53 7.16 -0.46 -5.53
C ILE A 53 7.45 -1.75 -6.28
N GLU A 54 7.43 -2.86 -5.57
CA GLU A 54 7.58 -4.20 -6.14
C GLU A 54 6.22 -4.89 -6.12
N LEU A 55 5.72 -5.23 -7.31
CA LEU A 55 4.45 -5.90 -7.53
C LEU A 55 4.74 -7.24 -8.21
N ASN A 56 4.78 -8.32 -7.43
CA ASN A 56 5.33 -9.62 -7.86
C ASN A 56 6.75 -9.44 -8.43
N ASN A 57 6.93 -9.66 -9.74
CA ASN A 57 8.24 -9.62 -10.40
C ASN A 57 8.53 -8.24 -11.02
N VAL A 58 7.54 -7.35 -11.01
CA VAL A 58 7.62 -6.03 -11.63
C VAL A 58 8.04 -4.99 -10.61
N LYS A 59 9.11 -4.27 -10.94
CA LYS A 59 9.60 -3.14 -10.14
C LYS A 59 9.23 -1.82 -10.80
N THR A 60 8.43 -1.02 -10.11
CA THR A 60 8.06 0.33 -10.53
C THR A 60 8.57 1.36 -9.54
N ASN A 61 8.51 2.63 -9.95
CA ASN A 61 8.84 3.76 -9.10
C ASN A 61 7.97 4.97 -9.40
N ILE A 62 7.74 5.78 -8.37
CA ILE A 62 6.95 7.00 -8.47
C ILE A 62 7.40 8.00 -7.40
N VAL A 63 7.21 9.29 -7.67
CA VAL A 63 7.39 10.35 -6.69
C VAL A 63 6.05 10.59 -6.03
N VAL A 64 5.99 10.49 -4.71
CA VAL A 64 4.75 10.62 -3.94
C VAL A 64 4.87 11.74 -2.92
N GLY A 65 3.75 12.38 -2.59
CA GLY A 65 3.64 13.25 -1.43
C GLY A 65 3.61 12.45 -0.13
N VAL A 66 4.38 12.87 0.86
CA VAL A 66 4.42 12.25 2.19
C VAL A 66 3.46 12.97 3.11
N VAL A 67 2.53 12.24 3.70
CA VAL A 67 1.54 12.77 4.64
C VAL A 67 1.56 12.00 5.96
N ASN A 68 1.06 12.60 7.04
CA ASN A 68 1.10 11.99 8.37
C ASN A 68 0.12 10.81 8.54
N SER A 69 -1.03 10.85 7.85
CA SER A 69 -2.07 9.83 8.00
C SER A 69 -2.88 9.70 6.72
N LEU A 70 -3.11 8.46 6.31
CA LEU A 70 -4.00 8.05 5.21
C LEU A 70 -4.80 6.83 5.68
N CYS A 71 -5.96 6.60 5.06
CA CYS A 71 -6.74 5.38 5.27
C CYS A 71 -6.11 4.11 4.69
N THR A 72 -5.01 4.25 3.95
CA THR A 72 -4.23 3.21 3.30
C THR A 72 -2.73 3.52 3.43
N ASP A 73 -1.85 2.60 3.06
CA ASP A 73 -0.40 2.84 3.16
C ASP A 73 0.09 3.75 2.01
N CYS A 74 -0.48 3.55 0.82
CA CYS A 74 -0.17 4.34 -0.37
C CYS A 74 -1.40 4.51 -1.28
N ILE A 75 -1.58 5.72 -1.79
CA ILE A 75 -2.54 6.07 -2.83
C ILE A 75 -1.74 6.31 -4.10
N LEU A 76 -2.06 5.56 -5.16
CA LEU A 76 -1.49 5.72 -6.49
C LEU A 76 -2.51 6.45 -7.37
N GLY A 77 -2.19 7.70 -7.65
CA GLY A 77 -3.01 8.60 -8.45
C GLY A 77 -2.84 8.42 -9.95
N MET A 78 -3.42 9.37 -10.68
CA MET A 78 -3.32 9.43 -12.14
C MET A 78 -1.90 9.58 -12.66
N ASP A 79 -0.99 10.17 -11.88
CA ASP A 79 0.45 10.20 -12.17
C ASP A 79 1.06 8.78 -12.31
N TYR A 80 0.71 7.87 -11.41
CA TYR A 80 1.12 6.47 -11.50
C TYR A 80 0.33 5.72 -12.57
N ILE A 81 -0.99 5.86 -12.58
CA ILE A 81 -1.91 5.16 -13.49
C ILE A 81 -1.53 5.44 -14.94
N ASN A 82 -1.29 6.71 -15.29
CA ASN A 82 -0.90 7.08 -16.65
C ASN A 82 0.52 6.60 -16.98
N LYS A 83 1.46 6.73 -16.04
CA LYS A 83 2.86 6.31 -16.25
C LYS A 83 2.98 4.82 -16.58
N TYR A 84 2.20 3.98 -15.92
CA TYR A 84 2.25 2.53 -16.09
C TYR A 84 1.01 1.96 -16.79
N LYS A 85 0.26 2.81 -17.51
CA LYS A 85 -0.97 2.46 -18.26
C LYS A 85 -1.85 1.47 -17.48
N VAL A 86 -2.15 1.80 -16.23
CA VAL A 86 -2.87 0.91 -15.33
C VAL A 86 -4.30 0.74 -15.82
N ASN A 87 -4.76 -0.51 -15.94
CA ASN A 87 -6.14 -0.83 -16.27
C ASN A 87 -6.82 -1.39 -15.01
N LEU A 88 -7.93 -0.76 -14.63
CA LEU A 88 -8.75 -1.17 -13.49
C LEU A 88 -10.01 -1.87 -14.01
N ASP A 89 -9.99 -3.20 -13.98
CA ASP A 89 -11.13 -4.01 -14.40
C ASP A 89 -12.02 -4.34 -13.20
N ASN A 90 -13.13 -3.60 -13.09
CA ASN A 90 -14.10 -3.78 -12.02
C ASN A 90 -15.00 -5.02 -12.20
N ASN A 91 -15.10 -5.56 -13.43
CA ASN A 91 -15.90 -6.75 -13.71
C ASN A 91 -15.18 -7.99 -13.18
N PHE A 92 -13.87 -8.08 -13.45
CA PHE A 92 -13.02 -9.19 -12.99
C PHE A 92 -12.32 -8.93 -11.66
N LYS A 93 -12.48 -7.73 -11.07
CA LYS A 93 -11.81 -7.28 -9.84
C LYS A 93 -10.29 -7.41 -9.95
N GLN A 94 -9.72 -6.90 -11.04
CA GLN A 94 -8.31 -7.02 -11.37
C GLN A 94 -7.69 -5.68 -11.73
N VAL A 95 -6.44 -5.49 -11.31
CA VAL A 95 -5.58 -4.37 -11.71
C VAL A 95 -4.51 -4.92 -12.64
N GLN A 96 -4.41 -4.35 -13.84
CA GLN A 96 -3.30 -4.64 -14.74
C GLN A 96 -2.33 -3.46 -14.74
N VAL A 97 -1.05 -3.74 -14.52
CA VAL A 97 0.02 -2.73 -14.53
C VAL A 97 0.97 -3.05 -15.66
N HIS A 98 1.23 -2.07 -16.53
CA HIS A 98 2.12 -2.22 -17.67
C HIS A 98 3.43 -1.47 -17.39
N THR A 99 4.54 -2.16 -17.61
CA THR A 99 5.86 -1.55 -17.69
C THR A 99 6.35 -1.53 -19.13
N SER A 100 7.57 -1.05 -19.36
CA SER A 100 8.19 -1.08 -20.69
C SER A 100 8.44 -2.50 -21.20
N THR A 101 8.54 -3.49 -20.31
CA THR A 101 8.97 -4.86 -20.65
C THR A 101 7.92 -5.92 -20.30
N GLU A 102 7.07 -5.65 -19.33
CA GLU A 102 6.18 -6.65 -18.73
C GLU A 102 4.80 -6.08 -18.43
N GLN A 103 3.80 -6.97 -18.41
CA GLN A 103 2.46 -6.72 -17.91
C GLN A 103 2.20 -7.67 -16.76
N ILE A 104 1.66 -7.15 -15.66
CA ILE A 104 1.19 -7.96 -14.54
C ILE A 104 -0.30 -7.73 -14.31
N THR A 105 -0.96 -8.77 -13.83
CA THR A 105 -2.36 -8.72 -13.39
C THR A 105 -2.42 -9.11 -11.92
N LEU A 106 -3.03 -8.25 -11.10
CA LEU A 106 -3.19 -8.42 -9.67
C LEU A 106 -4.69 -8.44 -9.34
N PRO A 107 -5.15 -9.29 -8.41
CA PRO A 107 -6.50 -9.17 -7.88
C PRO A 107 -6.61 -7.89 -7.03
N MET A 108 -7.74 -7.16 -7.15
CA MET A 108 -8.03 -5.98 -6.33
C MET A 108 -8.26 -6.32 -4.86
N GLU A 109 -8.70 -7.55 -4.57
CA GLU A 109 -8.92 -8.05 -3.22
C GLU A 109 -8.01 -9.25 -2.96
N TYR A 110 -7.27 -9.23 -1.85
CA TYR A 110 -6.63 -10.42 -1.34
C TYR A 110 -7.71 -11.36 -0.78
N GLN A 111 -7.91 -12.52 -1.41
CA GLN A 111 -8.60 -13.62 -0.76
C GLN A 111 -7.75 -14.05 0.44
N THR A 112 -8.09 -13.56 1.64
CA THR A 112 -7.63 -14.20 2.87
C THR A 112 -8.15 -15.63 2.84
N ILE A 113 -7.28 -16.58 2.48
CA ILE A 113 -7.49 -17.97 2.89
C ILE A 113 -7.51 -17.91 4.42
N LYS A 114 -8.70 -17.95 5.02
CA LYS A 114 -8.84 -18.23 6.44
C LYS A 114 -8.30 -19.64 6.65
N LEU A 115 -6.99 -19.76 6.87
CA LEU A 115 -6.43 -20.90 7.57
C LEU A 115 -7.11 -20.91 8.93
N LYS A 116 -8.15 -21.74 9.08
CA LYS A 116 -8.70 -22.08 10.38
C LYS A 116 -7.61 -22.84 11.11
N THR A 117 -6.73 -22.13 11.80
CA THR A 117 -5.85 -22.76 12.77
C THR A 117 -6.75 -23.32 13.86
N LEU A 118 -6.87 -24.64 13.94
CA LEU A 118 -7.52 -25.31 15.05
C LEU A 118 -6.71 -24.96 16.31
N CYS A 119 -7.21 -24.03 17.12
CA CYS A 119 -6.70 -23.83 18.47
C CYS A 119 -7.02 -25.08 19.27
N ARG A 120 -6.11 -26.07 19.29
CA ARG A 120 -6.12 -27.09 20.32
C ARG A 120 -5.54 -26.46 21.57
N LEU A 121 -6.39 -26.29 22.58
CA LEU A 121 -5.94 -26.04 23.95
C LEU A 121 -5.10 -27.26 24.38
N ALA A 122 -3.78 -27.10 24.47
CA ALA A 122 -2.94 -28.08 25.14
C ALA A 122 -3.13 -27.88 26.64
N GLN A 123 -3.99 -28.70 27.26
CA GLN A 123 -4.07 -28.81 28.71
C GLN A 123 -2.78 -29.47 29.19
N PHE A 124 -1.84 -28.68 29.71
CA PHE A 124 -0.71 -29.21 30.46
C PHE A 124 -1.17 -29.46 31.89
N THR A 125 -1.35 -30.73 32.25
CA THR A 125 -1.51 -31.14 33.64
C THR A 125 -0.12 -31.22 34.27
N TYR A 126 0.23 -30.25 35.12
CA TYR A 126 1.44 -30.33 35.91
C TYR A 126 1.23 -31.39 37.01
N LEU A 127 1.85 -32.56 36.86
CA LEU A 127 1.91 -33.56 37.94
C LEU A 127 3.04 -33.15 38.88
N ASN A 128 2.69 -32.79 40.12
CA ASN A 128 3.69 -32.58 41.16
C ASN A 128 4.45 -33.91 41.39
N PRO A 129 5.79 -33.89 41.49
CA PRO A 129 6.52 -35.08 41.86
C PRO A 129 6.13 -35.48 43.29
N CYS A 130 5.77 -36.76 43.47
CA CYS A 130 5.54 -37.36 44.78
C CYS A 130 6.75 -37.05 45.68
N GLN A 131 6.49 -36.43 46.83
CA GLN A 131 7.42 -36.45 47.95
C GLN A 131 7.27 -37.81 48.65
N GLU A 132 8.40 -38.42 48.99
CA GLU A 132 8.53 -39.71 49.68
C GLU A 132 7.74 -39.77 51.01
#